data_AF-G3P1K8-F1
#
_entry.id   AF-G3P1K8-F1
#
_cell.length_a   1.000
_cell.length_b   1.000
_cell.length_c   1.000
_cell.angle_alpha   90.00
_cell.angle_beta   90.00
_cell.angle_gamma   90.00
#
_symmetry.space_group_name_H-M   'P 1'
#
loop_
_entity.id
_entity.type
_entity.pdbx_description
1 polymer ?
#
loop_
_entity_poly.entity_id
_entity_poly.type
_entity_poly.pdbx_seq_one_letter_code
_entity_poly.pdbx_strand_id
1 'polypeptide(L)'
;CLSTNHLSPCGSDLYKCLIQQQRRELSEASRAEPDLAAEWARRWRPVLHEALTSDVTLLQNNGARHLLPCTFQIFPSAVHPLLATLDPFAPGHLHAWACIVSSYRAATGGSPWALQGGSTPDTLQLALGSAEDKARLAALNLLCCSPKTRDTPTPEEMALMRVFLPQNLNSDSSPFRQHFQAGVKKFLVRIRDGCLAHVRGQEGKKKGEATRSRRAQDVLEQGIGFIEWLSELPYSYLAPGHSYQRKKTALLLLSAVLETCTDTWSPDKRKGQPPVNMGSLINSARQ
;
A
#
# COMPACT_ATOMS: atom_id res chain seq x y z
N CYS A 1 -16.68 9.90 -19.68
CA CYS A 1 -16.28 10.87 -18.63
C CYS A 1 -14.96 10.49 -17.96
N LEU A 2 -14.82 9.31 -17.35
CA LEU A 2 -13.59 8.93 -16.63
C LEU A 2 -12.37 8.68 -17.54
N SER A 3 -12.61 8.43 -18.83
CA SER A 3 -11.57 8.41 -19.88
C SER A 3 -11.10 9.81 -20.31
N THR A 4 -11.54 10.88 -19.64
CA THR A 4 -11.23 12.27 -19.99
C THR A 4 -10.92 13.07 -18.72
N ASN A 5 -9.69 13.60 -18.61
CA ASN A 5 -9.19 14.18 -17.36
C ASN A 5 -10.05 15.31 -16.78
N HIS A 6 -10.50 16.26 -17.60
CA HIS A 6 -11.27 17.41 -17.13
C HIS A 6 -12.72 17.06 -16.76
N LEU A 7 -13.25 15.93 -17.25
CA LEU A 7 -14.60 15.43 -16.91
C LEU A 7 -14.58 14.41 -15.75
N SER A 8 -13.41 13.89 -15.39
CA SER A 8 -13.25 12.90 -14.32
C SER A 8 -13.78 13.40 -12.97
N PRO A 9 -13.48 14.64 -12.50
CA PRO A 9 -14.01 15.13 -11.23
C PRO A 9 -15.53 15.14 -11.20
N CYS A 10 -16.18 15.76 -12.20
CA CYS A 10 -17.63 15.83 -12.29
C CYS A 10 -18.28 14.44 -12.38
N GLY A 11 -17.71 13.54 -13.17
CA GLY A 11 -18.18 12.16 -13.26
C GLY A 11 -18.08 11.40 -11.94
N SER A 12 -17.00 11.62 -11.18
CA SER A 12 -16.81 11.01 -9.87
C SER A 12 -17.74 11.56 -8.79
N ASP A 13 -18.02 12.87 -8.82
CA ASP A 13 -18.96 13.51 -7.89
C ASP A 13 -20.39 13.04 -8.17
N LEU A 14 -20.79 12.96 -9.44
CA LEU A 14 -22.08 12.39 -9.83
C LEU A 14 -22.22 10.94 -9.35
N TYR A 15 -21.21 10.10 -9.61
CA TYR A 15 -21.20 8.71 -9.11
C TYR A 15 -21.38 8.67 -7.59
N LYS A 16 -20.60 9.46 -6.85
CA LYS A 16 -20.67 9.55 -5.38
C LYS A 16 -22.07 9.93 -4.91
N CYS A 17 -22.68 10.97 -5.49
CA CYS A 17 -24.04 11.38 -5.14
C CYS A 17 -25.06 10.25 -5.39
N LEU A 18 -24.96 9.54 -6.51
CA LEU A 18 -25.86 8.45 -6.86
C LEU A 18 -25.74 7.26 -5.89
N ILE A 19 -24.53 6.85 -5.54
CA ILE A 19 -24.34 5.73 -4.59
C ILE A 19 -24.73 6.14 -3.16
N GLN A 20 -24.56 7.40 -2.77
CA GLN A 20 -25.06 7.91 -1.49
C GLN A 20 -26.59 7.88 -1.43
N GLN A 21 -27.25 8.29 -2.50
CA GLN A 21 -28.72 8.26 -2.56
C GLN A 21 -29.24 6.82 -2.53
N GLN A 22 -28.64 5.92 -3.32
CA GLN A 22 -28.95 4.49 -3.27
C GLN A 22 -28.78 3.92 -1.86
N ARG A 23 -27.72 4.31 -1.14
CA ARG A 23 -27.49 3.87 0.24
C ARG A 23 -28.59 4.33 1.19
N ARG A 24 -29.09 5.55 1.05
CA ARG A 24 -30.18 6.09 1.88
C ARG A 24 -31.48 5.31 1.67
N GLU A 25 -31.88 5.14 0.42
CA GLU A 25 -33.10 4.40 0.04
C GLU A 25 -33.08 2.95 0.55
N LEU A 26 -31.93 2.29 0.47
CA LEU A 26 -31.81 0.91 0.94
C LEU A 26 -31.73 0.79 2.48
N SER A 27 -31.25 1.83 3.17
CA SER A 27 -31.16 1.82 4.64
C SER A 27 -32.53 1.96 5.30
N GLU A 28 -33.47 2.69 4.66
CA GLU A 28 -34.87 2.76 5.12
C GLU A 28 -35.54 1.38 5.16
N ALA A 29 -35.10 0.47 4.29
CA ALA A 29 -35.58 -0.91 4.24
C ALA A 29 -34.90 -1.87 5.24
N SER A 30 -34.08 -1.37 6.19
CA SER A 30 -33.40 -2.16 7.25
C SER A 30 -32.65 -3.41 6.77
N ARG A 31 -31.93 -3.29 5.64
CA ARG A 31 -31.15 -4.40 5.04
C ARG A 31 -29.77 -4.57 5.68
N ALA A 32 -29.25 -5.80 5.68
CA ALA A 32 -27.89 -6.09 6.16
C ALA A 32 -26.81 -5.62 5.15
N GLU A 33 -25.58 -5.36 5.62
CA GLU A 33 -24.47 -4.89 4.77
C GLU A 33 -24.21 -5.73 3.51
N PRO A 34 -24.24 -7.08 3.54
CA PRO A 34 -24.04 -7.88 2.34
C PRO A 34 -25.13 -7.65 1.29
N ASP A 35 -26.38 -7.48 1.71
CA ASP A 35 -27.52 -7.21 0.81
C ASP A 35 -27.41 -5.82 0.18
N LEU A 36 -26.96 -4.84 0.97
CA LEU A 36 -26.68 -3.49 0.47
C LEU A 36 -25.58 -3.51 -0.60
N ALA A 37 -24.52 -4.30 -0.39
CA ALA A 37 -23.46 -4.48 -1.37
C ALA A 37 -23.93 -5.24 -2.62
N ALA A 38 -24.82 -6.21 -2.49
CA ALA A 38 -25.41 -6.93 -3.63
C ALA A 38 -26.24 -5.99 -4.52
N GLU A 39 -27.04 -5.11 -3.92
CA GLU A 39 -27.82 -4.10 -4.65
C GLU A 39 -26.95 -3.04 -5.34
N TRP A 40 -25.89 -2.59 -4.67
CA TRP A 40 -24.88 -1.74 -5.29
C TRP A 40 -24.24 -2.48 -6.48
N ALA A 41 -23.84 -3.74 -6.28
CA ALA A 41 -23.13 -4.53 -7.30
C ALA A 41 -23.98 -4.76 -8.54
N ARG A 42 -25.29 -4.97 -8.40
CA ARG A 42 -26.21 -5.15 -9.53
C ARG A 42 -26.14 -4.00 -10.54
N ARG A 43 -25.92 -2.77 -10.08
CA ARG A 43 -25.92 -1.57 -10.93
C ARG A 43 -24.52 -1.10 -11.29
N TRP A 44 -23.60 -1.10 -10.32
CA TRP A 44 -22.33 -0.39 -10.45
C TRP A 44 -21.11 -1.30 -10.68
N ARG A 45 -21.21 -2.59 -10.30
CA ARG A 45 -20.09 -3.53 -10.50
C ARG A 45 -19.64 -3.60 -11.95
N PRO A 46 -20.52 -3.71 -12.98
CA PRO A 46 -20.06 -3.80 -14.36
C PRO A 46 -19.23 -2.57 -14.78
N VAL A 47 -19.65 -1.37 -14.36
CA VAL A 47 -18.97 -0.11 -14.66
C VAL A 47 -17.59 -0.06 -14.02
N LEU A 48 -17.47 -0.44 -12.74
CA LEU A 48 -16.16 -0.47 -12.07
C LEU A 48 -15.28 -1.59 -12.62
N HIS A 49 -15.84 -2.75 -12.91
CA HIS A 49 -15.10 -3.87 -13.49
C HIS A 49 -14.48 -3.45 -14.82
N GLU A 50 -15.30 -2.98 -15.76
CA GLU A 50 -14.85 -2.48 -17.06
C GLU A 50 -13.78 -1.39 -16.90
N ALA A 51 -14.01 -0.41 -16.02
CA ALA A 51 -13.04 0.67 -15.83
C ALA A 51 -11.69 0.15 -15.32
N LEU A 52 -11.69 -0.74 -14.32
CA LEU A 52 -10.47 -1.22 -13.66
C LEU A 52 -9.67 -2.21 -14.51
N THR A 53 -10.35 -2.98 -15.37
CA THR A 53 -9.72 -3.96 -16.27
C THR A 53 -9.49 -3.40 -17.68
N SER A 54 -9.80 -2.13 -17.93
CA SER A 54 -9.62 -1.49 -19.24
C SER A 54 -8.15 -1.28 -19.61
N ASP A 55 -7.82 -1.45 -20.88
CA ASP A 55 -6.54 -1.06 -21.47
C ASP A 55 -6.34 0.47 -21.50
N VAL A 56 -7.43 1.24 -21.38
CA VAL A 56 -7.39 2.70 -21.34
C VAL A 56 -6.88 3.14 -19.98
N THR A 57 -5.56 3.34 -19.89
CA THR A 57 -4.84 3.74 -18.67
C THR A 57 -5.53 4.87 -17.89
N LEU A 58 -6.10 5.85 -18.59
CA LEU A 58 -6.77 6.97 -17.95
C LEU A 58 -8.09 6.57 -17.27
N LEU A 59 -8.88 5.72 -17.92
CA LEU A 59 -10.11 5.16 -17.36
C LEU A 59 -9.80 4.28 -16.14
N GLN A 60 -8.78 3.43 -16.26
CA GLN A 60 -8.31 2.56 -15.17
C GLN A 60 -7.84 3.37 -13.95
N ASN A 61 -6.97 4.36 -14.16
CA ASN A 61 -6.46 5.20 -13.09
C ASN A 61 -7.57 6.03 -12.43
N ASN A 62 -8.45 6.65 -13.23
CA ASN A 62 -9.53 7.48 -12.71
C ASN A 62 -10.59 6.63 -12.01
N GLY A 63 -10.91 5.45 -12.54
CA GLY A 63 -11.78 4.47 -11.88
C GLY A 63 -11.25 4.06 -10.51
N ALA A 64 -9.97 3.67 -10.45
CA ALA A 64 -9.34 3.27 -9.19
C ALA A 64 -9.22 4.43 -8.19
N ARG A 65 -8.83 5.62 -8.65
CA ARG A 65 -8.54 6.78 -7.79
C ARG A 65 -9.81 7.48 -7.29
N HIS A 66 -10.85 7.56 -8.11
CA HIS A 66 -12.02 8.38 -7.81
C HIS A 66 -13.23 7.55 -7.37
N LEU A 67 -13.45 6.37 -7.97
CA LEU A 67 -14.65 5.59 -7.66
C LEU A 67 -14.46 4.65 -6.46
N LEU A 68 -13.33 3.94 -6.38
CA LEU A 68 -13.12 2.97 -5.30
C LEU A 68 -13.19 3.59 -3.89
N PRO A 69 -12.54 4.74 -3.60
CA PRO A 69 -12.55 5.27 -2.24
C PRO A 69 -13.96 5.64 -1.76
N CYS A 70 -14.76 6.31 -2.58
CA CYS A 70 -16.13 6.66 -2.20
C CYS A 70 -17.04 5.42 -2.15
N THR A 71 -16.81 4.43 -3.03
CA THR A 71 -17.51 3.14 -2.98
C THR A 71 -17.30 2.46 -1.62
N PHE A 72 -16.06 2.27 -1.18
CA PHE A 72 -15.80 1.57 0.07
C PHE A 72 -16.14 2.39 1.33
N GLN A 73 -16.20 3.72 1.22
CA GLN A 73 -16.71 4.56 2.30
C GLN A 73 -18.23 4.40 2.50
N ILE A 74 -18.99 4.07 1.45
CA ILE A 74 -20.47 4.03 1.48
C ILE A 74 -20.98 2.58 1.51
N PHE A 75 -20.29 1.67 0.81
CA PHE A 75 -20.56 0.24 0.72
C PHE A 75 -19.25 -0.55 0.98
N PRO A 76 -18.79 -0.69 2.23
CA PRO A 76 -17.56 -1.42 2.55
C PRO A 76 -17.55 -2.86 2.01
N SER A 77 -18.70 -3.55 2.11
CA SER A 77 -18.88 -4.93 1.65
C SER A 77 -18.89 -5.10 0.12
N ALA A 78 -18.88 -4.00 -0.65
CA ALA A 78 -18.75 -4.05 -2.12
C ALA A 78 -17.42 -4.65 -2.59
N VAL A 79 -16.42 -4.76 -1.70
CA VAL A 79 -15.15 -5.43 -1.99
C VAL A 79 -15.35 -6.88 -2.43
N HIS A 80 -16.28 -7.63 -1.82
CA HIS A 80 -16.51 -9.04 -2.13
C HIS A 80 -17.04 -9.27 -3.55
N PRO A 81 -18.16 -8.65 -3.98
CA PRO A 81 -18.65 -8.84 -5.34
C PRO A 81 -17.71 -8.27 -6.41
N LEU A 82 -16.85 -7.28 -6.09
CA LEU A 82 -15.83 -6.78 -7.01
C LEU A 82 -14.68 -7.79 -7.19
N LEU A 83 -14.20 -8.38 -6.10
CA LEU A 83 -13.11 -9.37 -6.15
C LEU A 83 -13.58 -10.70 -6.76
N ALA A 84 -14.84 -11.09 -6.54
CA ALA A 84 -15.40 -12.33 -7.06
C ALA A 84 -15.44 -12.41 -8.61
N THR A 85 -15.38 -11.28 -9.31
CA THR A 85 -15.38 -11.24 -10.78
C THR A 85 -13.98 -11.26 -11.40
N LEU A 86 -12.92 -11.17 -10.60
CA LEU A 86 -11.55 -11.09 -11.11
C LEU A 86 -10.94 -12.48 -11.26
N ASP A 87 -10.54 -12.79 -12.49
CA ASP A 87 -9.60 -13.87 -12.80
C ASP A 87 -8.13 -13.40 -12.68
N PRO A 88 -7.30 -13.94 -11.76
CA PRO A 88 -5.88 -13.58 -11.60
C PRO A 88 -5.01 -13.81 -12.85
N PHE A 89 -5.47 -14.64 -13.81
CA PHE A 89 -4.71 -14.96 -15.02
C PHE A 89 -5.12 -14.11 -16.22
N ALA A 90 -6.20 -13.34 -16.11
CA ALA A 90 -6.64 -12.45 -17.18
C ALA A 90 -5.85 -11.12 -17.19
N PRO A 91 -5.59 -10.53 -18.38
CA PRO A 91 -4.88 -9.26 -18.50
C PRO A 91 -5.55 -8.13 -17.69
N GLY A 92 -4.76 -7.28 -17.03
CA GLY A 92 -5.27 -6.14 -16.25
C GLY A 92 -5.98 -6.50 -14.93
N HIS A 93 -6.35 -7.76 -14.69
CA HIS A 93 -7.10 -8.17 -13.50
C HIS A 93 -6.25 -8.15 -12.22
N LEU A 94 -4.97 -8.52 -12.28
CA LEU A 94 -4.07 -8.41 -11.12
C LEU A 94 -3.89 -6.95 -10.68
N HIS A 95 -3.82 -6.01 -11.63
CA HIS A 95 -3.82 -4.59 -11.34
C HIS A 95 -5.14 -4.15 -10.68
N ALA A 96 -6.28 -4.51 -11.28
CA ALA A 96 -7.61 -4.20 -10.74
C ALA A 96 -7.77 -4.74 -9.30
N TRP A 97 -7.37 -5.99 -9.08
CA TRP A 97 -7.35 -6.64 -7.77
C TRP A 97 -6.55 -5.82 -6.75
N ALA A 98 -5.30 -5.48 -7.08
CA ALA A 98 -4.44 -4.73 -6.18
C ALA A 98 -4.99 -3.33 -5.86
N CYS A 99 -5.61 -2.65 -6.85
CA CYS A 99 -6.30 -1.37 -6.64
C CYS A 99 -7.51 -1.50 -5.72
N ILE A 100 -8.34 -2.53 -5.90
CA ILE A 100 -9.52 -2.81 -5.06
C ILE A 100 -9.09 -3.04 -3.62
N VAL A 101 -8.15 -3.96 -3.39
CA VAL A 101 -7.69 -4.33 -2.05
C VAL A 101 -6.99 -3.13 -1.36
N SER A 102 -6.17 -2.38 -2.09
CA SER A 102 -5.51 -1.17 -1.56
C SER A 102 -6.51 -0.10 -1.13
N SER A 103 -7.49 0.20 -1.99
CA SER A 103 -8.52 1.20 -1.72
C SER A 103 -9.44 0.77 -0.57
N TYR A 104 -9.78 -0.53 -0.48
CA TYR A 104 -10.56 -1.07 0.62
C TYR A 104 -9.81 -0.91 1.96
N ARG A 105 -8.53 -1.34 2.01
CA ARG A 105 -7.67 -1.19 3.19
C ARG A 105 -7.57 0.27 3.62
N ALA A 106 -7.39 1.19 2.67
CA ALA A 106 -7.26 2.62 2.94
C ALA A 106 -8.58 3.27 3.43
N ALA A 107 -9.72 2.87 2.87
CA ALA A 107 -11.03 3.45 3.19
C ALA A 107 -11.60 2.92 4.51
N THR A 108 -11.44 1.63 4.78
CA THR A 108 -12.10 0.94 5.90
C THR A 108 -11.17 0.65 7.08
N GLY A 109 -9.85 0.62 6.84
CA GLY A 109 -8.89 0.07 7.80
C GLY A 109 -8.99 -1.44 7.99
N GLY A 110 -9.82 -2.13 7.21
CA GLY A 110 -9.98 -3.58 7.25
C GLY A 110 -8.71 -4.30 6.83
N SER A 111 -8.47 -5.47 7.43
CA SER A 111 -7.34 -6.32 7.06
C SER A 111 -7.58 -6.90 5.66
N PRO A 112 -6.69 -6.65 4.68
CA PRO A 112 -6.81 -7.22 3.34
C PRO A 112 -6.61 -8.74 3.34
N TRP A 113 -5.96 -9.28 4.37
CA TRP A 113 -5.55 -10.68 4.45
C TRP A 113 -6.69 -11.65 4.73
N ALA A 114 -7.79 -11.17 5.31
CA ALA A 114 -8.99 -11.97 5.57
C ALA A 114 -9.96 -12.02 4.38
N LEU A 115 -9.68 -11.28 3.30
CA LEU A 115 -10.53 -11.26 2.11
C LEU A 115 -10.41 -12.59 1.33
N GLN A 116 -11.46 -12.88 0.53
CA GLN A 116 -11.52 -14.05 -0.37
C GLN A 116 -11.17 -15.40 0.29
N GLY A 117 -11.53 -15.59 1.57
CA GLY A 117 -11.23 -16.85 2.28
C GLY A 117 -9.73 -17.07 2.51
N GLY A 118 -8.91 -16.01 2.49
CA GLY A 118 -7.48 -16.07 2.77
C GLY A 118 -6.58 -16.25 1.55
N SER A 119 -7.10 -16.19 0.32
CA SER A 119 -6.29 -16.31 -0.91
C SER A 119 -5.52 -15.03 -1.28
N THR A 120 -5.69 -13.93 -0.53
CA THR A 120 -5.02 -12.64 -0.77
C THR A 120 -3.49 -12.77 -0.90
N PRO A 121 -2.77 -13.53 -0.04
CA PRO A 121 -1.31 -13.66 -0.14
C PRO A 121 -0.85 -14.29 -1.47
N ASP A 122 -1.56 -15.28 -1.98
CA ASP A 122 -1.21 -15.97 -3.23
C ASP A 122 -1.39 -15.01 -4.43
N THR A 123 -2.54 -14.32 -4.49
CA THR A 123 -2.78 -13.31 -5.54
C THR A 123 -1.80 -12.15 -5.45
N LEU A 124 -1.37 -11.76 -4.24
CA LEU A 124 -0.34 -10.74 -4.06
C LEU A 124 0.99 -11.17 -4.65
N GLN A 125 1.41 -12.41 -4.42
CA GLN A 125 2.65 -12.95 -5.01
C GLN A 125 2.57 -12.96 -6.54
N LEU A 126 1.43 -13.37 -7.12
CA LEU A 126 1.20 -13.31 -8.56
C LEU A 126 1.31 -11.86 -9.08
N ALA A 127 0.70 -10.90 -8.40
CA ALA A 127 0.73 -9.50 -8.81
C ALA A 127 2.14 -8.87 -8.70
N LEU A 128 2.89 -9.20 -7.64
CA LEU A 128 4.29 -8.76 -7.45
C LEU A 128 5.24 -9.37 -8.49
N GLY A 129 4.95 -10.60 -8.94
CA GLY A 129 5.69 -11.32 -9.98
C GLY A 129 5.21 -11.06 -11.41
N SER A 130 4.23 -10.17 -11.61
CA SER A 130 3.65 -9.92 -12.93
C SER A 130 4.66 -9.32 -13.91
N ALA A 131 4.55 -9.68 -15.18
CA ALA A 131 5.31 -9.05 -16.27
C ALA A 131 4.88 -7.58 -16.49
N GLU A 132 3.68 -7.20 -16.06
CA GLU A 132 3.16 -5.84 -16.22
C GLU A 132 3.62 -4.92 -15.10
N ASP A 133 4.37 -3.87 -15.45
CA ASP A 133 4.81 -2.80 -14.53
C ASP A 133 3.68 -2.26 -13.66
N LYS A 134 2.49 -2.05 -14.24
CA LYS A 134 1.34 -1.50 -13.53
C LYS A 134 0.85 -2.45 -12.43
N ALA A 135 0.74 -3.74 -12.71
CA ALA A 135 0.32 -4.73 -11.72
C ALA A 135 1.32 -4.81 -10.55
N ARG A 136 2.63 -4.83 -10.86
CA ARG A 136 3.70 -4.81 -9.85
C ARG A 136 3.63 -3.57 -8.96
N LEU A 137 3.45 -2.39 -9.55
CA LEU A 137 3.35 -1.12 -8.78
C LEU A 137 2.07 -1.05 -7.95
N ALA A 138 0.94 -1.54 -8.45
CA ALA A 138 -0.30 -1.61 -7.69
C ALA A 138 -0.18 -2.56 -6.48
N ALA A 139 0.47 -3.72 -6.68
CA ALA A 139 0.78 -4.67 -5.61
C ALA A 139 1.75 -4.11 -4.57
N LEU A 140 2.80 -3.41 -5.00
CA LEU A 140 3.69 -2.66 -4.10
C LEU A 140 2.90 -1.63 -3.29
N ASN A 141 1.98 -0.90 -3.93
CA ASN A 141 1.16 0.08 -3.23
C ASN A 141 0.31 -0.58 -2.13
N LEU A 142 -0.22 -1.79 -2.33
CA LEU A 142 -0.93 -2.53 -1.29
C LEU A 142 -0.07 -2.79 -0.04
N LEU A 143 1.18 -3.21 -0.22
CA LEU A 143 2.15 -3.42 0.87
C LEU A 143 2.49 -2.10 1.60
N CYS A 144 2.55 -1.02 0.83
CA CYS A 144 2.91 0.31 1.31
C CYS A 144 1.73 1.07 1.93
N CYS A 145 0.49 0.64 1.69
CA CYS A 145 -0.71 1.26 2.25
C CYS A 145 -0.79 0.97 3.75
N SER A 146 -0.81 2.03 4.55
CA SER A 146 -1.23 1.98 5.94
C SER A 146 -2.64 2.58 6.03
N PRO A 147 -3.57 1.98 6.81
CA PRO A 147 -4.71 2.74 7.29
C PRO A 147 -4.23 4.00 8.03
N LYS A 148 -5.13 4.94 8.34
CA LYS A 148 -4.80 6.15 9.14
C LYS A 148 -4.16 5.82 10.50
N THR A 149 -4.18 4.56 10.93
CA THR A 149 -3.50 4.04 12.11
C THR A 149 -2.09 3.54 11.76
N ARG A 150 -1.16 3.75 12.69
CA ARG A 150 0.27 3.39 12.63
C ARG A 150 0.49 1.87 12.64
N ASP A 151 -0.07 1.18 11.66
CA ASP A 151 0.01 -0.26 11.58
C ASP A 151 1.39 -0.64 11.04
N THR A 152 2.22 -1.28 11.87
CA THR A 152 3.55 -1.75 11.50
C THR A 152 3.43 -2.78 10.37
N PRO A 153 4.37 -2.85 9.40
CA PRO A 153 4.39 -3.95 8.45
C PRO A 153 4.48 -5.30 9.14
N THR A 154 3.71 -6.28 8.66
CA THR A 154 3.78 -7.64 9.18
C THR A 154 5.07 -8.33 8.72
N PRO A 155 5.53 -9.40 9.41
CA PRO A 155 6.67 -10.19 8.97
C PRO A 155 6.54 -10.68 7.52
N GLU A 156 5.32 -11.07 7.12
CA GLU A 156 5.01 -11.54 5.77
C GLU A 156 5.14 -10.41 4.74
N GLU A 157 4.63 -9.20 5.05
CA GLU A 157 4.80 -8.02 4.20
C GLU A 157 6.29 -7.67 4.02
N MET A 158 7.09 -7.78 5.09
CA MET A 158 8.54 -7.57 5.03
C MET A 158 9.25 -8.64 4.21
N ALA A 159 8.87 -9.92 4.35
CA ALA A 159 9.43 -11.02 3.59
C ALA A 159 9.14 -10.87 2.07
N LEU A 160 7.91 -10.49 1.71
CA LEU A 160 7.55 -10.19 0.32
C LEU A 160 8.37 -9.03 -0.24
N MET A 161 8.57 -7.96 0.54
CA MET A 161 9.46 -6.85 0.14
C MET A 161 10.90 -7.32 -0.08
N ARG A 162 11.42 -8.22 0.78
CA ARG A 162 12.78 -8.77 0.62
C ARG A 162 12.98 -9.53 -0.69
N VAL A 163 11.94 -10.20 -1.18
CA VAL A 163 11.95 -10.88 -2.49
C VAL A 163 11.74 -9.89 -3.63
N PHE A 164 10.78 -8.98 -3.48
CA PHE A 164 10.36 -8.06 -4.54
C PHE A 164 11.42 -7.02 -4.90
N LEU A 165 12.10 -6.41 -3.92
CA LEU A 165 13.03 -5.31 -4.19
C LEU A 165 14.19 -5.71 -5.11
N PRO A 166 14.94 -6.80 -4.84
CA PRO A 166 16.05 -7.23 -5.70
C PRO A 166 15.64 -7.51 -7.15
N GLN A 167 14.46 -8.11 -7.34
CA GLN A 167 13.93 -8.48 -8.66
C GLN A 167 13.60 -7.27 -9.55
N ASN A 168 13.39 -6.10 -8.95
CA ASN A 168 12.95 -4.90 -9.66
C ASN A 168 14.05 -3.84 -9.83
N LEU A 169 15.27 -4.09 -9.35
CA LEU A 169 16.37 -3.13 -9.43
C LEU A 169 16.79 -2.82 -10.88
N ASN A 170 16.65 -3.77 -11.79
CA ASN A 170 17.09 -3.65 -13.18
C ASN A 170 16.03 -3.07 -14.13
N SER A 171 14.87 -2.63 -13.66
CA SER A 171 13.83 -2.02 -14.51
C SER A 171 14.39 -0.85 -15.32
N ASP A 172 14.16 -0.84 -16.63
CA ASP A 172 14.58 0.18 -17.59
C ASP A 172 13.56 1.33 -17.70
N SER A 173 12.31 1.10 -17.32
CA SER A 173 11.23 2.08 -17.22
C SER A 173 11.51 3.16 -16.15
N SER A 174 11.71 4.40 -16.60
CA SER A 174 11.91 5.54 -15.69
C SER A 174 10.68 5.84 -14.82
N PRO A 175 9.44 5.88 -15.36
CA PRO A 175 8.25 6.05 -14.55
C PRO A 175 8.12 4.96 -13.49
N PHE A 176 8.41 3.70 -13.84
CA PHE A 176 8.40 2.59 -12.89
C PHE A 176 9.38 2.84 -11.74
N ARG A 177 10.64 3.14 -12.02
CA ARG A 177 11.66 3.39 -10.97
C ARG A 177 11.25 4.51 -10.02
N GLN A 178 10.63 5.58 -10.52
CA GLN A 178 10.14 6.68 -9.69
C GLN A 178 9.01 6.23 -8.75
N HIS A 179 8.01 5.51 -9.27
CA HIS A 179 6.92 5.00 -8.45
C HIS A 179 7.37 3.91 -7.48
N PHE A 180 8.28 3.04 -7.91
CA PHE A 180 8.92 2.02 -7.08
C PHE A 180 9.64 2.67 -5.89
N GLN A 181 10.52 3.65 -6.14
CA GLN A 181 11.22 4.37 -5.07
C GLN A 181 10.24 5.07 -4.11
N ALA A 182 9.20 5.72 -4.65
CA ALA A 182 8.17 6.38 -3.82
C ALA A 182 7.40 5.36 -2.95
N GLY A 183 7.11 4.18 -3.47
CA GLY A 183 6.52 3.07 -2.72
C GLY A 183 7.43 2.62 -1.57
N VAL A 184 8.70 2.34 -1.86
CA VAL A 184 9.68 1.94 -0.82
C VAL A 184 9.80 3.00 0.27
N LYS A 185 9.85 4.30 -0.09
CA LYS A 185 9.83 5.39 0.90
C LYS A 185 8.59 5.34 1.80
N LYS A 186 7.40 5.10 1.25
CA LYS A 186 6.17 4.94 2.05
C LYS A 186 6.25 3.74 2.99
N PHE A 187 6.80 2.61 2.53
CA PHE A 187 6.99 1.43 3.37
C PHE A 187 7.98 1.70 4.52
N LEU A 188 9.10 2.37 4.25
CA LEU A 188 10.07 2.79 5.26
C LEU A 188 9.45 3.74 6.29
N VAL A 189 8.61 4.67 5.86
CA VAL A 189 7.86 5.55 6.77
C VAL A 189 6.94 4.73 7.67
N ARG A 190 6.26 3.71 7.13
CA ARG A 190 5.40 2.80 7.90
C ARG A 190 6.20 2.01 8.95
N ILE A 191 7.38 1.49 8.60
CA ILE A 191 8.31 0.85 9.56
C ILE A 191 8.72 1.83 10.66
N ARG A 192 9.22 3.01 10.26
CA ARG A 192 9.70 4.04 11.19
C ARG A 192 8.60 4.46 12.16
N ASP A 193 7.41 4.78 11.65
CA ASP A 193 6.31 5.26 12.47
C ASP A 193 5.77 4.17 13.40
N GLY A 194 5.81 2.90 12.96
CA GLY A 194 5.57 1.74 13.81
C GLY A 194 6.59 1.67 14.97
N CYS A 195 7.88 1.65 14.66
CA CYS A 195 8.95 1.61 15.66
C CYS A 195 8.89 2.80 16.63
N LEU A 196 8.65 4.02 16.14
CA LEU A 196 8.49 5.22 16.97
C LEU A 196 7.29 5.14 17.90
N ALA A 197 6.18 4.55 17.46
CA ALA A 197 5.02 4.33 18.32
C ALA A 197 5.36 3.39 19.49
N HIS A 198 6.23 2.41 19.26
CA HIS A 198 6.71 1.49 20.30
C HIS A 198 7.66 2.17 21.29
N VAL A 199 8.68 2.90 20.81
CA VAL A 199 9.64 3.62 21.68
C VAL A 199 8.91 4.60 22.60
N ARG A 200 7.95 5.38 22.06
CA ARG A 200 7.10 6.29 22.86
C ARG A 200 6.22 5.56 23.89
N GLY A 201 5.76 4.36 23.56
CA GLY A 201 4.93 3.55 24.46
C GLY A 201 5.68 3.01 25.67
N GLN A 202 7.02 2.90 25.60
CA GLN A 202 7.87 2.44 26.69
C GLN A 202 8.16 3.53 27.73
N GLU A 203 8.24 4.81 27.32
CA GLU A 203 8.53 5.95 28.22
C GLU A 203 7.40 6.22 29.26
N GLY A 204 6.22 5.62 29.09
CA GLY A 204 5.03 5.91 29.90
C GLY A 204 4.55 4.83 30.89
N LYS A 205 5.28 3.73 31.16
CA LYS A 205 4.70 2.58 31.89
C LYS A 205 5.46 2.02 33.09
N LYS A 206 4.67 1.64 34.11
CA LYS A 206 5.05 0.90 35.32
C LYS A 206 5.13 -0.62 35.07
N LYS A 207 6.09 -1.24 35.76
CA LYS A 207 6.56 -2.62 35.99
C LYS A 207 5.63 -3.87 35.81
N GLY A 208 4.60 -3.88 34.94
CA GLY A 208 3.62 -4.98 34.86
C GLY A 208 3.41 -5.71 33.51
N GLU A 209 4.24 -5.52 32.48
CA GLU A 209 3.90 -5.88 31.08
C GLU A 209 4.96 -6.72 30.31
N ALA A 210 5.40 -7.87 30.84
CA ALA A 210 6.43 -8.71 30.18
C ALA A 210 6.06 -9.14 28.73
N THR A 211 4.81 -9.56 28.48
CA THR A 211 4.36 -10.01 27.14
C THR A 211 4.24 -8.86 26.13
N ARG A 212 3.83 -7.67 26.59
CA ARG A 212 3.74 -6.47 25.73
C ARG A 212 5.14 -5.92 25.42
N SER A 213 6.08 -6.06 26.36
CA SER A 213 7.49 -5.73 26.16
C SER A 213 8.12 -6.61 25.08
N ARG A 214 7.86 -7.93 25.08
CA ARG A 214 8.40 -8.85 24.07
C ARG A 214 7.90 -8.53 22.67
N ARG A 215 6.58 -8.39 22.49
CA ARG A 215 6.00 -8.03 21.19
C ARG A 215 6.46 -6.66 20.68
N ALA A 216 6.72 -5.71 21.59
CA ALA A 216 7.26 -4.40 21.23
C ALA A 216 8.73 -4.49 20.77
N GLN A 217 9.51 -5.34 21.43
CA GLN A 217 10.89 -5.62 21.05
C GLN A 217 10.95 -6.33 19.69
N ASP A 218 10.11 -7.34 19.46
CA ASP A 218 10.03 -8.07 18.18
C ASP A 218 9.77 -7.12 16.99
N VAL A 219 8.89 -6.12 17.17
CA VAL A 219 8.60 -5.12 16.12
C VAL A 219 9.82 -4.24 15.83
N LEU A 220 10.51 -3.80 16.88
CA LEU A 220 11.69 -2.95 16.75
C LEU A 220 12.81 -3.71 16.03
N GLU A 221 13.08 -4.95 16.43
CA GLU A 221 14.07 -5.84 15.81
C GLU A 221 13.74 -6.13 14.34
N GLN A 222 12.48 -6.43 14.01
CA GLN A 222 12.05 -6.64 12.63
C GLN A 222 12.24 -5.38 11.77
N GLY A 223 11.88 -4.21 12.31
CA GLY A 223 12.02 -2.93 11.63
C GLY A 223 13.48 -2.57 11.37
N ILE A 224 14.34 -2.66 12.40
CA ILE A 224 15.78 -2.42 12.29
C ILE A 224 16.39 -3.41 11.30
N GLY A 225 16.15 -4.71 11.47
CA GLY A 225 16.72 -5.74 10.61
C GLY A 225 16.26 -5.64 9.15
N PHE A 226 15.10 -5.03 8.86
CA PHE A 226 14.70 -4.70 7.49
C PHE A 226 15.50 -3.51 6.95
N ILE A 227 15.69 -2.46 7.74
CA ILE A 227 16.46 -1.27 7.35
C ILE A 227 17.93 -1.63 7.10
N GLU A 228 18.54 -2.43 7.98
CA GLU A 228 19.92 -2.90 7.83
C GLU A 228 20.09 -3.70 6.54
N TRP A 229 19.26 -4.73 6.33
CA TRP A 229 19.28 -5.51 5.10
C TRP A 229 19.10 -4.66 3.84
N LEU A 230 18.19 -3.68 3.86
CA LEU A 230 17.98 -2.81 2.72
C LEU A 230 19.21 -1.92 2.46
N SER A 231 19.87 -1.47 3.53
CA SER A 231 21.11 -0.69 3.48
C SER A 231 22.29 -1.51 2.98
N GLU A 232 22.23 -2.84 3.09
CA GLU A 232 23.26 -3.75 2.59
C GLU A 232 23.15 -4.05 1.08
N LEU A 233 21.97 -3.85 0.47
CA LEU A 233 21.76 -4.12 -0.96
C LEU A 233 22.81 -3.48 -1.89
N PRO A 234 23.22 -2.21 -1.71
CA PRO A 234 24.23 -1.59 -2.55
C PRO A 234 25.56 -2.35 -2.56
N TYR A 235 26.00 -2.96 -1.45
CA TYR A 235 27.26 -3.73 -1.42
C TYR A 235 27.19 -4.95 -2.35
N SER A 236 26.02 -5.55 -2.49
CA SER A 236 25.79 -6.67 -3.42
C SER A 236 25.67 -6.20 -4.88
N TYR A 237 25.11 -5.01 -5.12
CA TYR A 237 24.69 -4.60 -6.45
C TYR A 237 25.54 -3.51 -7.12
N LEU A 238 26.52 -2.93 -6.43
CA LEU A 238 27.47 -1.96 -6.99
C LEU A 238 28.69 -2.58 -7.65
N ALA A 239 28.92 -3.88 -7.44
CA ALA A 239 30.05 -4.62 -8.00
C ALA A 239 30.16 -4.47 -9.54
N PRO A 240 31.37 -4.56 -10.12
CA PRO A 240 31.55 -4.70 -11.56
C PRO A 240 30.70 -5.86 -12.11
N GLY A 241 30.07 -5.67 -13.28
CA GLY A 241 29.21 -6.69 -13.91
C GLY A 241 27.70 -6.49 -13.74
N HIS A 242 27.24 -5.66 -12.81
CA HIS A 242 25.83 -5.27 -12.75
C HIS A 242 25.48 -4.12 -13.72
N SER A 243 24.24 -4.12 -14.21
CA SER A 243 23.75 -3.06 -15.11
C SER A 243 23.68 -1.70 -14.42
N TYR A 244 23.79 -0.63 -15.19
CA TYR A 244 23.66 0.74 -14.70
C TYR A 244 22.33 0.95 -13.96
N GLN A 245 21.23 0.41 -14.48
CA GLN A 245 19.89 0.51 -13.89
C GLN A 245 19.88 -0.13 -12.50
N ARG A 246 20.45 -1.33 -12.35
CA ARG A 246 20.53 -2.03 -11.06
C ARG A 246 21.33 -1.24 -10.04
N LYS A 247 22.50 -0.72 -10.43
CA LYS A 247 23.35 0.13 -9.58
C LYS A 247 22.62 1.41 -9.15
N LYS A 248 22.02 2.10 -10.12
CA LYS A 248 21.27 3.34 -9.89
C LYS A 248 20.10 3.12 -8.95
N THR A 249 19.28 2.10 -9.18
CA THR A 249 18.11 1.81 -8.35
C THR A 249 18.54 1.42 -6.93
N ALA A 250 19.59 0.60 -6.77
CA ALA A 250 20.12 0.27 -5.44
C ALA A 250 20.55 1.52 -4.65
N LEU A 251 21.24 2.47 -5.29
CA LEU A 251 21.60 3.75 -4.66
C LEU A 251 20.38 4.62 -4.35
N LEU A 252 19.34 4.60 -5.19
CA LEU A 252 18.08 5.31 -4.94
C LEU A 252 17.33 4.73 -3.73
N LEU A 253 17.42 3.42 -3.49
CA LEU A 253 16.87 2.78 -2.30
C LEU A 253 17.67 3.13 -1.05
N LEU A 254 19.01 3.16 -1.14
CA LEU A 254 19.86 3.63 -0.03
C LEU A 254 19.53 5.10 0.32
N SER A 255 19.38 5.96 -0.69
CA SER A 255 18.93 7.34 -0.49
C SER A 255 17.56 7.40 0.20
N ALA A 256 16.63 6.51 -0.14
CA ALA A 256 15.33 6.42 0.54
C ALA A 256 15.46 6.06 2.03
N VAL A 257 16.38 5.16 2.38
CA VAL A 257 16.70 4.83 3.78
C VAL A 257 17.26 6.06 4.50
N LEU A 258 18.32 6.67 3.94
CA LEU A 258 18.98 7.83 4.56
C LEU A 258 18.04 9.03 4.74
N GLU A 259 17.11 9.23 3.83
CA GLU A 259 16.11 10.30 3.94
C GLU A 259 15.02 9.99 4.98
N THR A 260 14.67 8.72 5.18
CA THR A 260 13.54 8.33 6.05
C THR A 260 13.99 8.07 7.49
N CYS A 261 15.19 7.53 7.67
CA CYS A 261 15.74 7.01 8.92
C CYS A 261 16.90 7.86 9.44
N THR A 262 16.76 9.19 9.38
CA THR A 262 17.74 10.16 9.90
C THR A 262 17.10 11.06 10.94
N ASP A 263 17.86 11.45 11.97
CA ASP A 263 17.52 12.51 12.92
C ASP A 263 18.10 13.88 12.51
N THR A 264 18.85 13.92 11.41
CA THR A 264 19.54 15.13 10.96
C THR A 264 18.55 16.12 10.39
N TRP A 265 18.36 17.23 11.09
CA TRP A 265 17.55 18.35 10.64
C TRP A 265 18.25 19.12 9.51
N SER A 266 17.53 19.42 8.44
CA SER A 266 18.07 20.16 7.28
C SER A 266 17.30 21.47 7.09
N PRO A 267 17.90 22.65 7.34
CA PRO A 267 17.21 23.94 7.28
C PRO A 267 16.55 24.23 5.93
N ASP A 268 17.13 23.71 4.85
CA ASP A 268 16.67 23.96 3.49
C ASP A 268 15.41 23.15 3.11
N LYS A 269 15.05 22.13 3.89
CA LYS A 269 13.88 21.27 3.65
C LYS A 269 12.67 21.75 4.45
N ARG A 270 11.73 22.45 3.80
CA ARG A 270 10.45 22.86 4.45
C ARG A 270 9.50 21.69 4.78
N LYS A 271 9.64 20.53 4.12
CA LYS A 271 8.83 19.31 4.35
C LYS A 271 9.75 18.10 4.47
N GLY A 272 9.34 17.11 5.27
CA GLY A 272 10.10 15.87 5.47
C GLY A 272 11.19 15.96 6.54
N GLN A 273 11.04 16.85 7.52
CA GLN A 273 11.93 16.86 8.68
C GLN A 273 11.79 15.56 9.49
N PRO A 274 12.88 15.10 10.12
CA PRO A 274 12.84 13.99 11.06
C PRO A 274 11.78 14.17 12.15
N PRO A 275 11.06 13.11 12.55
CA PRO A 275 10.24 13.16 13.75
C PRO A 275 11.08 13.51 14.99
N VAL A 276 10.52 14.28 15.92
CA VAL A 276 11.21 14.77 17.14
C VAL A 276 11.88 13.65 17.95
N ASN A 277 11.35 12.43 17.93
CA ASN A 277 11.85 11.30 18.71
C ASN A 277 12.75 10.34 17.89
N MET A 278 13.21 10.76 16.72
CA MET A 278 14.03 9.91 15.86
C MET A 278 15.36 9.54 16.53
N GLY A 279 15.97 10.44 17.31
CA GLY A 279 17.19 10.17 18.07
C GLY A 279 17.04 8.99 19.05
N SER A 280 15.89 8.86 19.71
CA SER A 280 15.61 7.72 20.61
C SER A 280 15.58 6.41 19.83
N LEU A 281 14.94 6.37 18.65
CA LEU A 281 14.90 5.19 17.80
C LEU A 281 16.29 4.81 17.27
N ILE A 282 17.09 5.80 16.86
CA ILE A 282 18.47 5.56 16.40
C ILE A 282 19.33 4.99 17.53
N ASN A 283 19.19 5.50 18.75
CA ASN A 283 19.92 4.97 19.90
C ASN A 283 19.53 3.53 20.21
N SER A 284 18.24 3.19 20.12
CA SER A 284 17.78 1.80 20.28
C SER A 284 18.31 0.86 19.19
N ALA A 285 18.58 1.36 17.98
CA ALA A 285 19.15 0.56 16.89
C ALA A 285 20.67 0.35 16.99
N ARG A 286 21.36 1.06 17.90
CA ARG A 286 22.81 0.93 18.12
C ARG A 286 23.18 -0.06 19.22
N GLN A 287 22.19 -0.55 19.98
CA GLN A 287 22.36 -1.51 21.06
C GLN A 287 22.30 -2.94 20.51
#